data_AF-A0AAP4X132-F1
#
_entry.id   AF-A0AAP4X132-F1
#
_cell.length_a   1.000
_cell.length_b   1.000
_cell.length_c   1.000
_cell.angle_alpha   90.00
_cell.angle_beta   90.00
_cell.angle_gamma   90.00
#
_symmetry.space_group_name_H-M   'P 1'
#
loop_
_entity.id
_entity.type
_entity.pdbx_description
1 polymer ?
#
loop_
_entity_poly.entity_id
_entity_poly.type
_entity_poly.pdbx_seq_one_letter_code
_entity_poly.pdbx_strand_id
1 'polypeptide(L)'
;MSRKAFQRLSQDQRRRDLLEATLSCVAQHGLAGASVRRVAEAAGVSPGLIRHHFGTKDDMVRAAYAYMMGQLTSDIADASPASDESPACRLARFIAASLTQPNLAAHKISLWATFIGRVRHDASYSAVHQETYREFLDLLAQLVHPVLSAHALPATESDCQEQAIALNGLIDGLWLEGGLEHGLYPVERLPAIAMRAAEGILRLPQGTLLEHVAITTSPPPHRS
;
A
#
# COMPACT_ATOMS: atom_id res chain seq x y z
N MET A 1 37.08 -20.92 -5.98
CA MET A 1 35.99 -19.95 -6.22
C MET A 1 34.66 -20.64 -5.93
N SER A 2 34.02 -20.33 -4.81
CA SER A 2 32.78 -21.00 -4.37
C SER A 2 31.57 -20.41 -5.09
N ARG A 3 30.94 -21.19 -5.96
CA ARG A 3 29.71 -20.84 -6.67
C ARG A 3 28.58 -20.89 -5.65
N LYS A 4 28.06 -19.74 -5.22
CA LYS A 4 26.90 -19.64 -4.31
C LYS A 4 25.78 -20.56 -4.83
N ALA A 5 25.38 -21.51 -3.99
CA ALA A 5 24.29 -22.43 -4.28
C ALA A 5 23.03 -21.61 -4.55
N PHE A 6 22.45 -21.80 -5.74
CA PHE A 6 21.19 -21.17 -6.14
C PHE A 6 20.09 -21.79 -5.29
N GLN A 7 19.83 -21.21 -4.13
CA GLN A 7 18.71 -21.57 -3.27
C GLN A 7 17.45 -21.47 -4.13
N ARG A 8 16.72 -22.59 -4.28
CA ARG A 8 15.44 -22.62 -5.00
C ARG A 8 14.44 -21.78 -4.20
N LEU A 9 14.40 -20.48 -4.48
CA LEU A 9 13.28 -19.65 -4.10
C LEU A 9 12.03 -20.19 -4.76
N SER A 10 10.88 -20.11 -4.08
CA SER A 10 9.60 -20.39 -4.71
C SER A 10 9.41 -19.46 -5.92
N GLN A 11 8.64 -19.92 -6.91
CA GLN A 11 8.34 -19.13 -8.10
C GLN A 11 7.75 -17.76 -7.74
N ASP A 12 6.95 -17.70 -6.69
CA ASP A 12 6.33 -16.46 -6.18
C ASP A 12 7.33 -15.53 -5.52
N GLN A 13 8.24 -16.04 -4.69
CA GLN A 13 9.30 -15.21 -4.10
C GLN A 13 10.20 -14.64 -5.19
N ARG A 14 10.60 -15.45 -6.16
CA ARG A 14 11.39 -14.97 -7.29
C ARG A 14 10.66 -13.89 -8.07
N ARG A 15 9.36 -14.06 -8.32
CA ARG A 15 8.56 -13.05 -9.01
C ARG A 15 8.55 -11.74 -8.22
N ARG A 16 8.36 -11.77 -6.89
CA ARG A 16 8.42 -10.59 -6.02
C ARG A 16 9.77 -9.87 -6.09
N ASP A 17 10.88 -10.59 -5.94
CA ASP A 17 12.23 -10.00 -6.00
C ASP A 17 12.46 -9.24 -7.32
N LEU A 18 11.95 -9.77 -8.44
CA LEU A 18 12.07 -9.13 -9.74
C LEU A 18 11.20 -7.86 -9.86
N LEU A 19 10.04 -7.84 -9.22
CA LEU A 19 9.16 -6.67 -9.19
C LEU A 19 9.78 -5.56 -8.32
N GLU A 20 10.33 -5.89 -7.15
CA GLU A 20 11.08 -4.95 -6.30
C GLU A 20 12.32 -4.38 -7.02
N ALA A 21 13.08 -5.22 -7.73
CA ALA A 21 14.20 -4.79 -8.55
C ALA A 21 13.74 -3.87 -9.70
N THR A 22 12.57 -4.13 -10.28
CA THR A 22 11.97 -3.28 -11.31
C THR A 22 11.60 -1.91 -10.73
N LEU A 23 10.92 -1.87 -9.58
CA LEU A 23 10.56 -0.62 -8.89
C LEU A 23 11.81 0.19 -8.53
N SER A 24 12.83 -0.46 -7.98
CA SER A 24 14.11 0.19 -7.65
C SER A 24 14.78 0.81 -8.88
N CYS A 25 14.77 0.09 -10.01
CA CYS A 25 15.31 0.58 -11.27
C CYS A 25 14.52 1.77 -11.83
N VAL A 26 13.19 1.75 -11.71
CA VAL A 26 12.31 2.88 -12.09
C VAL A 26 12.58 4.09 -11.17
N ALA A 27 12.73 3.89 -9.87
CA ALA A 27 13.04 4.96 -8.93
C ALA A 27 14.39 5.63 -9.24
N GLN A 28 15.40 4.86 -9.63
CA GLN A 28 16.76 5.37 -9.89
C GLN A 28 16.95 5.97 -11.29
N HIS A 29 16.24 5.44 -12.31
CA HIS A 29 16.51 5.76 -13.71
C HIS A 29 15.28 6.25 -14.50
N GLY A 30 14.13 6.36 -13.85
CA GLY A 30 12.85 6.62 -14.47
C GLY A 30 12.36 5.48 -15.37
N LEU A 31 11.14 5.61 -15.88
CA LEU A 31 10.52 4.61 -16.76
C LEU A 31 11.31 4.37 -18.06
N ALA A 32 11.87 5.44 -18.64
CA ALA A 32 12.67 5.33 -19.86
C ALA A 32 13.95 4.52 -19.60
N GLY A 33 14.62 4.77 -18.48
CA GLY A 33 15.87 4.10 -18.09
C GLY A 33 15.69 2.69 -17.52
N ALA A 34 14.50 2.33 -17.04
CA ALA A 34 14.19 0.97 -16.60
C ALA A 34 14.16 0.01 -17.79
N SER A 35 15.19 -0.82 -17.95
CA SER A 35 15.29 -1.81 -19.03
C SER A 35 15.40 -3.22 -18.47
N VAL A 36 14.95 -4.21 -19.25
CA VAL A 36 15.07 -5.64 -18.89
C VAL A 36 16.50 -6.02 -18.52
N ARG A 37 17.48 -5.47 -19.25
CA ARG A 37 18.91 -5.72 -18.97
C ARG A 37 19.32 -5.15 -17.62
N ARG A 38 18.98 -3.89 -17.34
CA ARG A 38 19.36 -3.22 -16.08
C ARG A 38 18.67 -3.86 -14.87
N VAL A 39 17.40 -4.24 -15.01
CA VAL A 39 16.68 -4.98 -13.95
C VAL A 39 17.32 -6.35 -13.73
N ALA A 40 17.67 -7.08 -14.79
CA ALA A 40 18.34 -8.37 -14.66
C ALA A 40 19.72 -8.25 -13.97
N GLU A 41 20.50 -7.23 -14.32
CA GLU A 41 21.78 -6.92 -13.68
C GLU A 41 21.58 -6.60 -12.19
N ALA A 42 20.60 -5.74 -11.84
CA ALA A 42 20.29 -5.39 -10.46
C ALA A 42 19.80 -6.58 -9.62
N ALA A 43 18.99 -7.46 -10.21
CA ALA A 43 18.48 -8.67 -9.55
C ALA A 43 19.47 -9.85 -9.57
N GLY A 44 20.63 -9.72 -10.22
CA GLY A 44 21.62 -10.80 -10.33
C GLY A 44 21.13 -12.01 -11.13
N VAL A 45 20.27 -11.80 -12.13
CA VAL A 45 19.67 -12.86 -12.96
C VAL A 45 19.96 -12.65 -14.44
N SER A 46 19.64 -13.64 -15.29
CA SER A 46 19.74 -13.48 -16.73
C SER A 46 18.57 -12.65 -17.30
N PRO A 47 18.77 -11.83 -18.34
CA PRO A 47 17.67 -11.15 -19.03
C PRO A 47 16.58 -12.09 -19.57
N GLY A 48 16.97 -13.34 -19.92
CA GLY A 48 16.04 -14.39 -20.34
C GLY A 48 15.05 -14.77 -19.24
N LEU A 49 15.47 -14.77 -17.97
CA LEU A 49 14.58 -15.07 -16.84
C LEU A 49 13.51 -13.98 -16.68
N ILE A 50 13.88 -12.71 -16.81
CA ILE A 50 12.91 -11.59 -16.78
C ILE A 50 11.87 -11.75 -17.90
N ARG A 51 12.32 -12.02 -19.12
CA ARG A 51 11.42 -12.24 -20.27
C ARG A 51 10.51 -13.45 -20.06
N HIS A 52 10.98 -14.49 -19.39
CA HIS A 52 10.15 -15.65 -19.06
C HIS A 52 9.03 -15.28 -18.05
N HIS A 53 9.31 -14.44 -17.06
CA HIS A 53 8.32 -14.06 -16.04
C HIS A 53 7.33 -12.98 -16.50
N PHE A 54 7.75 -12.06 -17.38
CA PHE A 54 6.97 -10.87 -17.71
C PHE A 54 6.77 -10.65 -19.21
N GLY A 55 7.52 -11.30 -20.10
CA GLY A 55 7.44 -11.03 -21.53
C GLY A 55 8.21 -9.77 -21.92
N THR A 56 7.51 -8.64 -22.02
CA THR A 56 8.08 -7.37 -22.49
C THR A 56 8.53 -6.45 -21.35
N LYS A 57 9.27 -5.38 -21.70
CA LYS A 57 9.61 -4.30 -20.74
C LYS A 57 8.34 -3.68 -20.16
N ASP A 58 7.35 -3.41 -21.00
CA ASP A 58 6.15 -2.70 -20.57
C ASP A 58 5.29 -3.59 -19.67
N ASP A 59 5.19 -4.88 -19.97
CA ASP A 59 4.53 -5.86 -19.11
C ASP A 59 5.20 -5.96 -17.74
N MET A 60 6.54 -6.01 -17.71
CA MET A 60 7.33 -6.03 -16.47
C MET A 60 7.07 -4.79 -15.62
N VAL A 61 7.08 -3.61 -16.24
CA VAL A 61 6.85 -2.33 -15.55
C VAL A 61 5.40 -2.23 -15.06
N ARG A 62 4.41 -2.67 -15.83
CA ARG A 62 3.00 -2.70 -15.38
C ARG A 62 2.78 -3.71 -14.26
N ALA A 63 3.42 -4.88 -14.32
CA ALA A 63 3.38 -5.83 -13.23
C ALA A 63 4.00 -5.25 -11.95
N ALA A 64 5.08 -4.47 -12.07
CA ALA A 64 5.69 -3.76 -10.95
C ALA A 64 4.76 -2.67 -10.39
N TYR A 65 4.05 -1.94 -11.24
CA TYR A 65 3.03 -0.98 -10.81
C TYR A 65 1.89 -1.66 -10.04
N ALA A 66 1.32 -2.73 -10.59
CA ALA A 66 0.27 -3.51 -9.92
C ALA A 66 0.74 -4.05 -8.56
N TYR A 67 1.97 -4.54 -8.50
CA TYR A 67 2.59 -5.01 -7.26
C TYR A 67 2.76 -3.90 -6.23
N MET A 68 3.26 -2.72 -6.62
CA MET A 68 3.39 -1.58 -5.72
C MET A 68 2.03 -1.15 -5.14
N MET A 69 0.99 -1.08 -5.99
CA MET A 69 -0.37 -0.73 -5.56
C MET A 69 -0.97 -1.80 -4.65
N GLY A 70 -0.75 -3.08 -4.96
CA GLY A 70 -1.21 -4.20 -4.13
C GLY A 70 -0.51 -4.30 -2.77
N GLN A 71 0.79 -3.96 -2.69
CA GLN A 71 1.53 -3.95 -1.41
C GLN A 71 0.95 -2.97 -0.39
N LEU A 72 0.48 -1.81 -0.85
CA LEU A 72 -0.17 -0.83 0.01
C LEU A 72 -1.41 -1.40 0.69
N THR A 73 -2.09 -2.36 0.06
CA THR A 73 -3.27 -3.07 0.59
C THR A 73 -2.88 -4.32 1.39
N SER A 74 -1.95 -5.14 0.88
CA SER A 74 -1.61 -6.45 1.46
C SER A 74 -0.87 -6.35 2.79
N ASP A 75 0.06 -5.40 2.92
CA ASP A 75 0.84 -5.21 4.16
C ASP A 75 -0.08 -4.89 5.35
N ILE A 76 -1.29 -4.39 5.07
CA ILE A 76 -2.29 -4.00 6.06
C ILE A 76 -3.30 -5.13 6.34
N ALA A 77 -3.68 -5.88 5.29
CA ALA A 77 -4.61 -7.01 5.36
C ALA A 77 -3.99 -8.26 6.01
N ASP A 78 -2.69 -8.52 5.79
CA ASP A 78 -2.00 -9.74 6.26
C ASP A 78 -1.70 -9.75 7.77
N ALA A 79 -1.87 -8.62 8.44
CA ALA A 79 -1.91 -8.59 9.91
C ALA A 79 -3.23 -9.23 10.37
N SER A 80 -3.21 -10.57 10.53
CA SER A 80 -4.33 -11.32 11.11
C SER A 80 -4.74 -10.65 12.43
N PRO A 81 -6.01 -10.21 12.55
CA PRO A 81 -6.47 -9.64 13.80
C PRO A 81 -6.29 -10.68 14.91
N ALA A 82 -5.86 -10.24 16.09
CA ALA A 82 -5.99 -11.08 17.27
C ALA A 82 -7.48 -11.48 17.39
N SER A 83 -7.77 -12.69 17.86
CA SER A 83 -9.14 -13.22 17.93
C SER A 83 -10.12 -12.29 18.64
N ASP A 84 -9.61 -11.43 19.52
CA ASP A 84 -10.37 -10.56 20.41
C ASP A 84 -10.25 -9.07 20.04
N GLU A 85 -9.66 -8.73 18.88
CA GLU A 85 -9.47 -7.34 18.45
C GLU A 85 -10.82 -6.69 18.08
N SER A 86 -11.12 -5.52 18.65
CA SER A 86 -12.36 -4.79 18.35
C SER A 86 -12.39 -4.31 16.88
N PRO A 87 -13.58 -4.14 16.28
CA PRO A 87 -13.69 -3.55 14.94
C PRO A 87 -13.00 -2.19 14.81
N ALA A 88 -13.12 -1.34 15.84
CA ALA A 88 -12.51 -0.03 15.88
C ALA A 88 -10.98 -0.11 15.88
N CYS A 89 -10.41 -1.06 16.63
CA CYS A 89 -8.97 -1.30 16.65
C CYS A 89 -8.46 -1.77 15.28
N ARG A 90 -9.19 -2.66 14.59
CA ARG A 90 -8.83 -3.09 13.22
C ARG A 90 -8.80 -1.94 12.22
N LEU A 91 -9.82 -1.09 12.23
CA LEU A 91 -9.88 0.09 11.37
C LEU A 91 -8.77 1.10 11.72
N ALA A 92 -8.55 1.36 13.01
CA ALA A 92 -7.45 2.21 13.46
C ALA A 92 -6.09 1.66 13.06
N ARG A 93 -5.89 0.34 13.12
CA ARG A 93 -4.66 -0.31 12.67
C ARG A 93 -4.47 -0.12 11.17
N PHE A 94 -5.54 -0.25 10.39
CA PHE A 94 -5.50 -0.03 8.96
C PHE A 94 -5.06 1.40 8.63
N ILE A 95 -5.75 2.40 9.17
CA ILE A 95 -5.46 3.83 8.95
C ILE A 95 -4.03 4.18 9.39
N ALA A 96 -3.58 3.66 10.54
CA ALA A 96 -2.23 3.91 11.03
C ALA A 96 -1.17 3.31 10.10
N ALA A 97 -1.35 2.05 9.69
CA ALA A 97 -0.41 1.37 8.80
C ALA A 97 -0.27 2.04 7.43
N SER A 98 -1.32 2.70 6.93
CA SER A 98 -1.24 3.51 5.70
C SER A 98 -0.36 4.76 5.87
N LEU A 99 -0.21 5.27 7.09
CA LEU A 99 0.43 6.54 7.42
C LEU A 99 1.72 6.38 8.24
N THR A 100 2.26 5.17 8.31
CA THR A 100 3.55 4.87 8.96
C THR A 100 4.49 4.15 8.00
N GLN A 101 5.75 4.02 8.39
CA GLN A 101 6.70 3.18 7.65
C GLN A 101 6.23 1.70 7.64
N PRO A 102 6.44 0.96 6.54
CA PRO A 102 7.11 1.38 5.30
C PRO A 102 6.21 2.08 4.27
N ASN A 103 4.91 2.23 4.53
CA ASN A 103 3.96 2.79 3.56
C ASN A 103 4.14 4.29 3.33
N LEU A 104 4.55 5.04 4.34
CA LEU A 104 4.85 6.47 4.23
C LEU A 104 6.24 6.77 3.63
N ALA A 105 6.98 5.78 3.13
CA ALA A 105 8.32 6.03 2.62
C ALA A 105 8.32 6.92 1.37
N ALA A 106 9.17 7.96 1.34
CA ALA A 106 9.20 8.95 0.25
C ALA A 106 9.41 8.36 -1.16
N HIS A 107 10.14 7.25 -1.27
CA HIS A 107 10.33 6.56 -2.53
C HIS A 107 9.02 5.98 -3.10
N LYS A 108 8.06 5.58 -2.25
CA LYS A 108 6.73 5.11 -2.69
C LYS A 108 5.92 6.24 -3.33
N ILE A 109 5.95 7.46 -2.77
CA ILE A 109 5.34 8.65 -3.39
C ILE A 109 5.92 8.91 -4.77
N SER A 110 7.26 8.90 -4.88
CA SER A 110 7.95 9.17 -6.14
C SER A 110 7.61 8.15 -7.23
N LEU A 111 7.52 6.87 -6.86
CA LEU A 111 7.09 5.81 -7.76
C LEU A 111 5.62 5.97 -8.15
N TRP A 112 4.75 6.22 -7.20
CA TRP A 112 3.33 6.47 -7.47
C TRP A 112 3.13 7.65 -8.42
N ALA A 113 3.80 8.78 -8.19
CA ALA A 113 3.76 9.96 -9.05
C ALA A 113 4.21 9.64 -10.50
N THR A 114 5.21 8.76 -10.63
CA THR A 114 5.71 8.28 -11.93
C THR A 114 4.64 7.48 -12.69
N PHE A 115 3.84 6.68 -11.99
CA PHE A 115 2.82 5.82 -12.60
C PHE A 115 1.46 6.51 -12.79
N ILE A 116 0.99 7.29 -11.81
CA ILE A 116 -0.33 7.94 -11.84
C ILE A 116 -0.45 8.91 -13.01
N GLY A 117 0.65 9.58 -13.39
CA GLY A 117 0.69 10.46 -14.56
C GLY A 117 0.34 9.75 -15.88
N ARG A 118 0.44 8.42 -15.94
CA ARG A 118 0.09 7.62 -17.12
C ARG A 118 -1.37 7.16 -17.15
N VAL A 119 -2.04 7.10 -15.99
CA VAL A 119 -3.39 6.54 -15.87
C VAL A 119 -4.40 7.19 -16.82
N ARG A 120 -4.28 8.51 -17.06
CA ARG A 120 -5.16 9.23 -17.99
C ARG A 120 -4.87 9.00 -19.48
N HIS A 121 -3.70 8.47 -19.82
CA HIS A 121 -3.20 8.41 -21.19
C HIS A 121 -2.98 7.00 -21.71
N ASP A 122 -3.00 6.00 -20.83
CA ASP A 122 -2.69 4.61 -21.15
C ASP A 122 -3.71 3.67 -20.48
N ALA A 123 -4.56 3.05 -21.29
CA ALA A 123 -5.66 2.19 -20.82
C ALA A 123 -5.17 1.03 -19.94
N SER A 124 -3.95 0.54 -20.18
CA SER A 124 -3.38 -0.55 -19.40
C SER A 124 -3.03 -0.13 -17.95
N TYR A 125 -2.55 1.11 -17.76
CA TYR A 125 -2.32 1.67 -16.43
C TYR A 125 -3.64 2.06 -15.75
N SER A 126 -4.62 2.53 -16.53
CA SER A 126 -5.97 2.81 -16.03
C SER A 126 -6.63 1.55 -15.46
N ALA A 127 -6.58 0.43 -16.18
CA ALA A 127 -7.14 -0.84 -15.70
C ALA A 127 -6.50 -1.31 -14.39
N VAL A 128 -5.16 -1.27 -14.30
CA VAL A 128 -4.44 -1.63 -13.06
C VAL A 128 -4.84 -0.71 -11.90
N HIS A 129 -4.93 0.59 -12.16
CA HIS A 129 -5.33 1.56 -11.13
C HIS A 129 -6.78 1.30 -10.66
N GLN A 130 -7.72 1.09 -11.58
CA GLN A 130 -9.12 0.82 -11.25
C GLN A 130 -9.28 -0.45 -10.44
N GLU A 131 -8.60 -1.53 -10.82
CA GLU A 131 -8.67 -2.82 -10.13
C GLU A 131 -8.14 -2.70 -8.68
N THR A 132 -6.93 -2.16 -8.52
CA THR A 132 -6.29 -2.04 -7.21
C THR A 132 -7.00 -1.03 -6.30
N TYR A 133 -7.53 0.06 -6.86
CA TYR A 133 -8.29 1.05 -6.10
C TYR A 133 -9.65 0.50 -5.66
N ARG A 134 -10.32 -0.31 -6.50
CA ARG A 134 -11.54 -1.03 -6.11
C ARG A 134 -11.27 -1.97 -4.94
N GLU A 135 -10.21 -2.79 -5.02
CA GLU A 135 -9.84 -3.69 -3.92
C GLU A 135 -9.60 -2.95 -2.60
N PHE A 136 -8.95 -1.78 -2.66
CA PHE A 136 -8.70 -0.94 -1.49
C PHE A 136 -10.01 -0.39 -0.88
N LEU A 137 -10.92 0.12 -1.73
CA LEU A 137 -12.22 0.62 -1.28
C LEU A 137 -13.09 -0.49 -0.70
N ASP A 138 -13.09 -1.67 -1.31
CA ASP A 138 -13.84 -2.83 -0.82
C ASP A 138 -13.33 -3.27 0.55
N LEU A 139 -12.01 -3.29 0.76
CA LEU A 139 -11.41 -3.59 2.06
C LEU A 139 -11.77 -2.53 3.11
N LEU A 140 -11.68 -1.24 2.77
CA LEU A 140 -12.09 -0.16 3.67
C LEU A 140 -13.57 -0.27 4.06
N ALA A 141 -14.46 -0.52 3.10
CA ALA A 141 -15.88 -0.68 3.35
C ALA A 141 -16.14 -1.87 4.31
N GLN A 142 -15.43 -2.99 4.11
CA GLN A 142 -15.49 -4.16 5.00
C GLN A 142 -15.01 -3.86 6.42
N LEU A 143 -14.01 -2.99 6.59
CA LEU A 143 -13.52 -2.56 7.90
C LEU A 143 -14.46 -1.56 8.59
N VAL A 144 -15.09 -0.69 7.82
CA VAL A 144 -16.03 0.33 8.31
C VAL A 144 -17.36 -0.29 8.77
N HIS A 145 -17.90 -1.24 8.00
CA HIS A 145 -19.21 -1.84 8.28
C HIS A 145 -19.41 -2.31 9.74
N PRO A 146 -18.50 -3.13 10.34
CA PRO A 146 -18.67 -3.58 11.73
C PRO A 146 -18.48 -2.45 12.76
N VAL A 147 -17.74 -1.39 12.43
CA VAL A 147 -17.57 -0.22 13.32
C VAL A 147 -18.87 0.59 13.38
N LEU A 148 -19.49 0.86 12.23
CA LEU A 148 -20.77 1.57 12.15
C LEU A 148 -21.89 0.77 12.84
N SER A 149 -21.92 -0.54 12.58
CA SER A 149 -22.90 -1.47 13.17
C SER A 149 -22.81 -1.49 14.70
N ALA A 150 -21.59 -1.53 15.25
CA ALA A 150 -21.36 -1.52 16.70
C ALA A 150 -21.83 -0.21 17.38
N HIS A 151 -21.92 0.88 16.63
CA HIS A 151 -22.37 2.19 17.12
C HIS A 151 -23.81 2.53 16.71
N ALA A 152 -24.56 1.56 16.17
CA ALA A 152 -25.92 1.74 15.67
C ALA A 152 -26.07 2.88 14.64
N LEU A 153 -25.03 3.10 13.83
CA LEU A 153 -25.04 4.04 12.71
C LEU A 153 -25.51 3.35 11.42
N PRO A 154 -26.00 4.11 10.41
CA PRO A 154 -26.32 3.56 9.09
C PRO A 154 -25.13 2.81 8.50
N ALA A 155 -25.33 1.53 8.18
CA ALA A 155 -24.28 0.62 7.75
C ALA A 155 -24.71 -0.22 6.53
N THR A 156 -25.58 0.32 5.68
CA THR A 156 -25.90 -0.32 4.40
C THR A 156 -24.64 -0.39 3.51
N GLU A 157 -24.69 -1.19 2.46
CA GLU A 157 -23.57 -1.27 1.50
C GLU A 157 -23.22 0.12 0.92
N SER A 158 -24.24 0.90 0.55
CA SER A 158 -24.05 2.26 0.04
C SER A 158 -23.43 3.19 1.09
N ASP A 159 -23.87 3.09 2.35
CA ASP A 159 -23.29 3.90 3.44
C ASP A 159 -21.80 3.57 3.61
N CYS A 160 -21.45 2.27 3.65
CA CYS A 160 -20.08 1.83 3.84
C CYS A 160 -19.18 2.23 2.67
N GLN A 161 -19.70 2.17 1.43
CA GLN A 161 -18.99 2.63 0.23
C GLN A 161 -18.71 4.14 0.27
N GLU A 162 -19.71 4.95 0.65
CA GLU A 162 -19.53 6.41 0.79
C GLU A 162 -18.46 6.74 1.84
N GLN A 163 -18.52 6.08 3.00
CA GLN A 163 -17.51 6.25 4.05
C GLN A 163 -16.11 5.78 3.61
N ALA A 164 -16.01 4.66 2.87
CA ALA A 164 -14.74 4.18 2.35
C ALA A 164 -14.10 5.17 1.37
N ILE A 165 -14.89 5.80 0.49
CA ILE A 165 -14.40 6.84 -0.43
C ILE A 165 -13.88 8.05 0.37
N ALA A 166 -14.63 8.51 1.36
CA ALA A 166 -14.24 9.67 2.18
C ALA A 166 -12.97 9.39 3.00
N LEU A 167 -12.87 8.21 3.62
CA LEU A 167 -11.68 7.78 4.35
C LEU A 167 -10.47 7.60 3.42
N ASN A 168 -10.67 7.05 2.22
CA ASN A 168 -9.57 6.93 1.26
C ASN A 168 -9.03 8.33 0.88
N GLY A 169 -9.91 9.30 0.61
CA GLY A 169 -9.48 10.67 0.32
C GLY A 169 -8.67 11.32 1.46
N LEU A 170 -9.05 11.05 2.72
CA LEU A 170 -8.28 11.47 3.89
C LEU A 170 -6.90 10.79 3.95
N ILE A 171 -6.86 9.47 3.76
CA ILE A 171 -5.62 8.68 3.79
C ILE A 171 -4.68 9.13 2.67
N ASP A 172 -5.15 9.22 1.43
CA ASP A 172 -4.36 9.65 0.28
C ASP A 172 -3.76 11.05 0.48
N GLY A 173 -4.58 11.99 0.99
CA GLY A 173 -4.12 13.34 1.28
C GLY A 173 -2.98 13.36 2.30
N LEU A 174 -3.15 12.67 3.44
CA LEU A 174 -2.12 12.62 4.48
C LEU A 174 -0.91 11.77 4.09
N TRP A 175 -1.10 10.73 3.28
CA TRP A 175 -0.04 9.90 2.74
C TRP A 175 0.85 10.70 1.79
N LEU A 176 0.25 11.45 0.86
CA LEU A 176 0.95 12.33 -0.05
C LEU A 176 1.77 13.37 0.72
N GLU A 177 1.12 14.08 1.64
CA GLU A 177 1.72 15.13 2.45
C GLU A 177 2.88 14.59 3.32
N GLY A 178 2.69 13.47 4.00
CA GLY A 178 3.71 12.87 4.85
C GLY A 178 4.89 12.28 4.09
N GLY A 179 4.64 11.65 2.94
CA GLY A 179 5.69 11.04 2.13
C GLY A 179 6.51 12.03 1.31
N LEU A 180 6.10 13.30 1.21
CA LEU A 180 6.90 14.37 0.59
C LEU A 180 8.08 14.82 1.47
N GLU A 181 8.10 14.44 2.76
CA GLU A 181 9.19 14.74 3.70
C GLU A 181 9.64 16.22 3.71
N HIS A 182 8.67 17.15 3.56
CA HIS A 182 8.96 18.58 3.45
C HIS A 182 9.51 19.21 4.76
N GLY A 183 9.49 18.47 5.88
CA GLY A 183 10.11 18.88 7.16
C GLY A 183 9.37 19.99 7.94
N LEU A 184 8.11 20.28 7.59
CA LEU A 184 7.34 21.38 8.22
C LEU A 184 6.60 20.92 9.48
N TYR A 185 6.42 19.61 9.66
CA TYR A 185 5.83 19.03 10.86
C TYR A 185 6.29 17.57 11.06
N PRO A 186 6.24 17.04 12.29
CA PRO A 186 6.56 15.64 12.56
C PRO A 186 5.52 14.70 11.93
N VAL A 187 5.97 13.77 11.09
CA VAL A 187 5.11 12.81 10.38
C VAL A 187 4.46 11.79 11.33
N GLU A 188 5.02 11.59 12.52
CA GLU A 188 4.49 10.74 13.58
C GLU A 188 3.13 11.23 14.11
N ARG A 189 2.77 12.49 13.80
CA ARG A 189 1.47 13.07 14.15
C ARG A 189 0.35 12.65 13.19
N LEU A 190 0.68 12.17 11.99
CA LEU A 190 -0.29 11.89 10.93
C LEU A 190 -1.31 10.82 11.31
N PRO A 191 -0.95 9.67 11.91
CA PRO A 191 -1.93 8.67 12.33
C PRO A 191 -2.97 9.25 13.31
N ALA A 192 -2.55 10.04 14.30
CA ALA A 192 -3.46 10.64 15.27
C ALA A 192 -4.38 11.71 14.64
N ILE A 193 -3.88 12.45 13.64
CA ILE A 193 -4.70 13.40 12.86
C ILE A 193 -5.75 12.63 12.05
N ALA A 194 -5.33 11.56 11.38
CA ALA A 194 -6.21 10.71 10.59
C ALA A 194 -7.32 10.08 11.44
N MET A 195 -7.01 9.54 12.63
CA MET A 195 -8.05 8.96 13.51
C MET A 195 -9.12 9.98 13.89
N ARG A 196 -8.73 11.19 14.33
CA ARG A 196 -9.69 12.22 14.71
C ARG A 196 -10.56 12.67 13.53
N ALA A 197 -9.96 12.79 12.35
CA ALA A 197 -10.70 13.13 11.14
C ALA A 197 -11.64 12.00 10.72
N ALA A 198 -11.18 10.74 10.81
CA ALA A 198 -11.98 9.55 10.51
C ALA A 198 -13.17 9.41 11.46
N GLU A 199 -13.00 9.66 12.76
CA GLU A 199 -14.11 9.70 13.73
C GLU A 199 -15.17 10.73 13.30
N GLY A 200 -14.76 11.91 12.85
CA GLY A 200 -15.67 12.94 12.34
C GLY A 200 -16.40 12.52 11.05
N ILE A 201 -15.67 11.95 10.08
CA ILE A 201 -16.23 11.43 8.82
C ILE A 201 -17.30 10.36 9.10
N LEU A 202 -16.95 9.40 9.97
CA LEU A 202 -17.80 8.27 10.33
C LEU A 202 -18.88 8.62 11.37
N ARG A 203 -18.90 9.85 11.88
CA ARG A 203 -19.81 10.31 12.95
C ARG A 203 -19.70 9.48 14.23
N LEU A 204 -18.49 9.02 14.54
CA LEU A 204 -18.20 8.27 15.75
C LEU A 204 -17.98 9.21 16.94
N PRO A 205 -18.20 8.75 18.18
CA PRO A 205 -17.73 9.43 19.37
C PRO A 205 -16.22 9.70 19.30
N GLN A 206 -15.80 10.84 19.86
CA GLN A 206 -14.38 11.16 19.94
C GLN A 206 -13.65 10.11 20.80
N GLY A 207 -12.54 9.59 20.31
CA GLY A 207 -11.74 8.59 21.02
C GLY A 207 -11.93 7.16 20.51
N THR A 208 -13.02 6.85 19.80
CA THR A 208 -13.33 5.50 19.30
C THR A 208 -12.18 4.87 18.49
N LEU A 209 -11.46 5.66 17.70
CA LEU A 209 -10.29 5.20 16.93
C LEU A 209 -8.99 5.71 17.56
N LEU A 210 -9.00 6.93 18.08
CA LEU A 210 -7.81 7.60 18.59
C LEU A 210 -7.16 6.85 19.76
N GLU A 211 -7.95 6.19 20.62
CA GLU A 211 -7.42 5.42 21.74
C GLU A 211 -6.51 4.25 21.32
N HIS A 212 -6.66 3.78 20.08
CA HIS A 212 -5.89 2.67 19.53
C HIS A 212 -4.58 3.10 18.84
N VAL A 213 -4.31 4.41 18.68
CA VAL A 213 -3.11 4.89 17.95
C VAL A 213 -1.80 4.32 18.50
N ALA A 214 -1.63 4.29 19.82
CA ALA A 214 -0.37 3.82 20.41
C ALA A 214 -0.13 2.31 20.19
N ILE A 215 -1.21 1.53 20.12
CA ILE A 215 -1.18 0.08 19.85
C ILE A 215 -0.76 -0.17 18.40
N THR A 216 -1.19 0.69 17.49
CA THR A 216 -1.03 0.47 16.04
C THR A 216 0.25 1.05 15.47
N THR A 217 0.88 2.01 16.15
CA THR A 217 2.18 2.59 15.75
C THR A 217 3.39 1.84 16.34
N SER A 218 3.17 0.83 17.17
CA SER A 218 4.26 0.02 17.74
C SER A 218 4.78 -0.99 16.69
N PRO A 219 6.11 -1.13 16.50
CA PRO A 219 6.64 -2.10 15.56
C PRO A 219 6.22 -3.53 15.95
N PRO A 220 5.91 -4.41 14.98
CA PRO A 220 5.54 -5.79 15.28
C PRO A 220 6.68 -6.46 16.06
N PRO A 221 6.37 -7.31 17.07
CA PRO A 221 7.41 -8.03 17.78
C PRO A 221 8.22 -8.85 16.77
N HIS A 222 9.55 -8.68 16.78
CA HIS A 222 10.45 -9.48 15.98
C HIS A 222 10.13 -10.97 16.19
N ARG A 223 9.63 -11.64 15.14
CA ARG A 223 9.55 -13.10 15.13
C ARG A 223 10.99 -13.60 15.01
N SER A 224 11.55 -14.04 16.14
CA SER A 224 12.81 -14.78 16.24
C SER A 224 12.78 -16.08 15.45
#